data_AF-A0A5B7BEI7-F1
#
_entry.id   AF-A0A5B7BEI7-F1
#
_cell.length_a   1.000
_cell.length_b   1.000
_cell.length_c   1.000
_cell.angle_alpha   90.00
_cell.angle_beta   90.00
_cell.angle_gamma   90.00
#
_symmetry.space_group_name_H-M   'P 1'
#
loop_
_entity.id
_entity.type
_entity.pdbx_description
1 polymer ?
#
loop_
_entity_poly.entity_id
_entity_poly.type
_entity_poly.pdbx_seq_one_letter_code
_entity_poly.pdbx_strand_id
1 'polypeptide(L)'
;MVAFKSLLTIILTAGILAVALPKLVVGQNCGCASNLCCSQFGFCGTGDEYCGTGCREGPCNPPPSGNGASVPDIVTDAFFNGIVNQAAANCAGRGFYTRAAFLDAVSSNPQFGTVGSGDDSKREIAAFFAHATHETGRKKICYV
;
A
#
# COMPACT_ATOMS: atom_id res chain seq x y z
N MET A 1 64.57 6.67 27.40
CA MET A 1 64.23 6.85 25.96
C MET A 1 63.28 5.76 25.39
N VAL A 2 63.00 4.66 26.11
CA VAL A 2 62.14 3.56 25.62
C VAL A 2 60.64 3.89 25.74
N ALA A 3 60.21 4.57 26.81
CA ALA A 3 58.80 4.89 27.06
C ALA A 3 58.15 5.83 26.04
N PHE A 4 58.93 6.79 25.50
CA PHE A 4 58.42 7.78 24.53
C PHE A 4 58.14 7.15 23.15
N LYS A 5 58.88 6.09 22.80
CA LYS A 5 58.77 5.39 21.52
C LYS A 5 57.55 4.45 21.47
N SER A 6 57.22 3.83 22.62
CA SER A 6 55.97 3.05 22.79
C SER A 6 54.72 3.93 22.78
N LEU A 7 54.78 5.14 23.34
CA LEU A 7 53.65 6.07 23.35
C LEU A 7 53.28 6.52 21.93
N LEU A 8 54.30 6.86 21.12
CA LEU A 8 54.13 7.24 19.71
C LEU A 8 53.56 6.12 18.83
N THR A 9 53.97 4.87 19.07
CA THR A 9 53.45 3.72 18.32
C THR A 9 51.99 3.42 18.68
N ILE A 10 51.61 3.52 19.96
CA ILE A 10 50.22 3.34 20.41
C ILE A 10 49.30 4.42 19.82
N ILE A 11 49.75 5.69 19.78
CA ILE A 11 48.98 6.80 19.21
C ILE A 11 48.79 6.61 17.68
N LEU A 12 49.83 6.17 16.97
CA LEU A 12 49.74 5.89 15.53
C LEU A 12 48.81 4.72 15.22
N THR A 13 48.83 3.64 16.01
CA THR A 13 47.93 2.49 15.81
C THR A 13 46.49 2.76 16.23
N ALA A 14 46.27 3.54 17.28
CA ALA A 14 44.93 3.95 17.71
C ALA A 14 44.30 4.96 16.72
N GLY A 15 45.12 5.85 16.14
CA GLY A 15 44.68 6.80 15.12
C GLY A 15 44.22 6.13 13.82
N ILE A 16 44.83 5.01 13.43
CA ILE A 16 44.45 4.27 12.20
C ILE A 16 43.14 3.49 12.41
N LEU A 17 42.86 2.98 13.63
CA LEU A 17 41.59 2.30 13.92
C LEU A 17 40.37 3.24 13.93
N ALA A 18 40.57 4.54 14.19
CA ALA A 18 39.47 5.52 14.19
C ALA A 18 39.04 5.97 12.79
N VAL A 19 39.82 5.68 11.75
CA VAL A 19 39.52 6.05 10.34
C VAL A 19 38.75 4.95 9.61
N ALA A 20 38.64 3.76 10.20
CA ALA A 20 37.90 2.63 9.65
C ALA A 20 36.66 2.31 10.50
N LEU A 21 35.88 3.33 10.87
CA LEU A 21 34.47 3.08 11.19
C LEU A 21 33.71 2.99 9.86
N PRO A 22 32.87 1.96 9.69
CA PRO A 22 32.13 1.74 8.45
C PRO A 22 31.31 2.99 8.19
N LYS A 23 31.21 3.37 6.92
CA LYS A 23 30.23 4.36 6.45
C LYS A 23 28.96 4.20 7.27
N LEU A 24 28.61 5.26 8.00
CA LEU A 24 27.39 5.41 8.79
C LEU A 24 26.29 4.58 8.14
N VAL A 25 25.73 3.61 8.89
CA VAL A 25 24.43 3.05 8.54
C VAL A 25 23.51 4.26 8.51
N VAL A 26 23.24 4.78 7.32
CA VAL A 26 22.24 5.83 7.13
C VAL A 26 20.95 5.17 7.55
N GLY A 27 20.48 5.48 8.75
CA GLY A 27 19.10 5.23 9.11
C GLY A 27 18.26 5.84 8.00
N GLN A 28 17.38 5.03 7.43
CA GLN A 28 16.37 5.39 6.43
C GLN A 28 15.77 6.78 6.70
N ASN A 29 16.40 7.84 6.18
CA ASN A 29 16.07 9.21 6.50
C ASN A 29 16.08 10.04 5.22
N CYS A 30 15.11 10.95 5.13
CA CYS A 30 14.97 11.86 4.00
C CYS A 30 16.04 12.97 4.02
N GLY A 31 16.20 13.70 2.92
CA GLY A 31 17.40 14.48 2.59
C GLY A 31 17.89 14.24 1.16
N CYS A 32 16.98 13.99 0.24
CA CYS A 32 17.29 13.66 -1.15
C CYS A 32 17.71 14.90 -1.96
N ALA A 33 18.41 14.69 -3.08
CA ALA A 33 18.64 15.76 -4.05
C ALA A 33 17.29 16.32 -4.56
N SER A 34 17.25 17.60 -4.96
CA SER A 34 16.00 18.32 -5.26
C SER A 34 15.09 17.67 -6.33
N ASN A 35 15.64 16.81 -7.18
CA ASN A 35 14.92 16.09 -8.23
C ASN A 35 14.58 14.63 -7.88
N LEU A 36 14.80 14.21 -6.63
CA LEU A 36 14.55 12.85 -6.13
C LEU A 36 13.48 12.86 -5.04
N CYS A 37 12.66 11.81 -5.02
CA CYS A 37 11.65 11.59 -4.00
C CYS A 37 12.20 10.76 -2.85
N CYS A 38 11.76 11.03 -1.62
CA CYS A 38 11.98 10.16 -0.47
C CYS A 38 10.79 9.21 -0.31
N SER A 39 11.02 7.91 -0.48
CA SER A 39 9.98 6.89 -0.30
C SER A 39 9.46 6.84 1.13
N GLN A 40 8.33 6.16 1.33
CA GLN A 40 7.80 5.89 2.67
C GLN A 40 8.78 5.13 3.58
N PHE A 41 9.79 4.48 3.00
CA PHE A 41 10.84 3.74 3.72
C PHE A 41 12.16 4.53 3.82
N GLY A 42 12.16 5.83 3.51
CA GLY A 42 13.33 6.69 3.68
C GLY A 42 14.44 6.50 2.64
N PHE A 43 14.10 6.03 1.43
CA PHE A 43 15.06 5.89 0.31
C PHE A 43 14.83 6.95 -0.76
N CYS A 44 15.92 7.43 -1.36
CA CYS A 44 15.87 8.42 -2.44
C CYS A 44 15.84 7.76 -3.82
N GLY A 45 14.96 8.22 -4.70
CA GLY A 45 14.92 7.75 -6.08
C GLY A 45 13.86 8.45 -6.93
N THR A 46 13.61 7.88 -8.10
CA THR A 46 12.59 8.33 -9.07
C THR A 46 11.70 7.15 -9.44
N GLY A 47 10.44 7.40 -9.79
CA GLY A 47 9.47 6.34 -10.07
C GLY A 47 8.49 6.15 -8.92
N ASP A 48 7.43 5.39 -9.16
CA ASP A 48 6.30 5.28 -8.23
C ASP A 48 6.69 4.63 -6.89
N GLU A 49 7.72 3.79 -6.86
CA GLU A 49 8.22 3.17 -5.63
C GLU A 49 8.89 4.18 -4.66
N TYR A 50 9.32 5.34 -5.17
CA TYR A 50 9.89 6.44 -4.38
C TYR A 50 8.95 7.64 -4.26
N CYS A 51 8.33 8.02 -5.38
CA CYS A 51 7.49 9.20 -5.52
C CYS A 51 6.01 8.94 -5.28
N GLY A 52 5.56 7.69 -5.30
CA GLY A 52 4.15 7.32 -5.17
C GLY A 52 3.65 7.35 -3.72
N THR A 53 2.76 6.40 -3.41
CA THR A 53 2.08 6.32 -2.11
C THR A 53 3.05 6.36 -0.93
N GLY A 54 2.80 7.29 0.00
CA GLY A 54 3.60 7.46 1.21
C GLY A 54 4.94 8.17 1.01
N CYS A 55 5.19 8.77 -0.16
CA CYS A 55 6.33 9.65 -0.38
C CYS A 55 6.39 10.76 0.69
N ARG A 56 7.56 10.93 1.29
CA ARG A 56 7.80 11.79 2.47
C ARG A 56 8.39 13.16 2.12
N GLU A 57 9.13 13.26 1.02
CA GLU A 57 9.82 14.50 0.58
C GLU A 57 10.08 14.46 -0.94
N GLY A 58 10.26 15.62 -1.57
CA GLY A 58 10.62 15.75 -2.99
C GLY A 58 9.40 15.93 -3.90
N PRO A 59 9.53 15.70 -5.21
CA PRO A 59 8.44 15.81 -6.17
C PRO A 59 7.50 14.58 -6.10
N CYS A 60 6.87 14.37 -4.93
CA CYS A 60 5.93 13.28 -4.70
C CYS A 60 4.73 13.38 -5.66
N ASN A 61 4.31 12.24 -6.19
CA ASN A 61 3.11 12.11 -6.98
C ASN A 61 1.90 12.38 -6.09
N PRO A 62 0.94 13.21 -6.53
CA PRO A 62 -0.31 13.34 -5.81
C PRO A 62 -0.99 11.97 -5.73
N PRO A 63 -1.70 11.67 -4.62
CA PRO A 63 -2.51 10.46 -4.58
C PRO A 63 -3.47 10.47 -5.78
N PRO A 64 -3.82 9.28 -6.33
CA PRO A 64 -4.78 9.18 -7.41
C PRO A 64 -6.03 10.01 -7.08
N SER A 65 -6.41 10.91 -7.98
CA SER A 65 -7.53 11.82 -7.73
C SER A 65 -8.82 11.03 -7.64
N GLY A 66 -9.52 11.18 -6.51
CA GLY A 66 -10.87 10.67 -6.36
C GLY A 66 -11.83 11.38 -7.31
N ASN A 67 -12.86 10.68 -7.77
CA ASN A 67 -13.85 11.21 -8.71
C ASN A 67 -15.19 11.58 -8.08
N GLY A 68 -15.27 11.56 -6.74
CA GLY A 68 -16.49 11.80 -6.00
C GLY A 68 -17.52 10.67 -6.10
N ALA A 69 -17.18 9.52 -6.69
CA ALA A 69 -18.05 8.34 -6.66
C ALA A 69 -18.17 7.81 -5.23
N SER A 70 -19.36 7.28 -4.95
CA SER A 70 -19.71 6.70 -3.66
C SER A 70 -20.00 5.22 -3.88
N VAL A 71 -19.15 4.36 -3.33
CA VAL A 71 -19.34 2.89 -3.41
C VAL A 71 -20.70 2.47 -2.84
N PRO A 72 -21.19 3.01 -1.70
CA PRO A 72 -22.55 2.72 -1.24
C PRO A 72 -23.65 3.04 -2.25
N ASP A 73 -23.48 4.11 -3.05
CA ASP A 73 -24.48 4.53 -4.05
C ASP A 73 -24.44 3.66 -5.31
N ILE A 74 -23.26 3.12 -5.66
CA ILE A 74 -23.11 2.17 -6.77
C ILE A 74 -23.57 0.77 -6.36
N VAL A 75 -23.07 0.28 -5.21
CA VAL A 75 -23.43 -1.02 -4.64
C VAL A 75 -24.66 -0.82 -3.76
N THR A 76 -25.82 -0.64 -4.37
CA THR A 76 -27.10 -0.59 -3.66
C THR A 76 -27.48 -1.96 -3.08
N ASP A 77 -28.43 -1.99 -2.15
CA ASP A 77 -29.03 -3.25 -1.69
C ASP A 77 -29.61 -4.07 -2.84
N ALA A 78 -30.27 -3.43 -3.80
CA ALA A 78 -30.82 -4.11 -4.97
C ALA A 78 -29.73 -4.76 -5.83
N PHE A 79 -28.63 -4.03 -6.10
CA PHE A 79 -27.50 -4.56 -6.85
C PHE A 79 -26.83 -5.73 -6.13
N PHE A 80 -26.49 -5.55 -4.84
CA PHE A 80 -25.86 -6.59 -4.03
C PHE A 80 -26.73 -7.84 -3.91
N ASN A 81 -28.02 -7.66 -3.59
CA ASN A 81 -28.99 -8.75 -3.50
C ASN A 81 -29.20 -9.45 -4.85
N GLY A 82 -29.10 -8.71 -5.96
CA GLY A 82 -29.11 -9.29 -7.29
C GLY A 82 -28.01 -10.33 -7.49
N ILE A 83 -26.81 -10.09 -6.94
CA ILE A 83 -25.65 -10.99 -7.00
C ILE A 83 -25.84 -12.19 -6.07
N VAL A 84 -26.10 -11.96 -4.78
CA VAL A 84 -26.19 -13.08 -3.81
C VAL A 84 -27.38 -14.01 -4.07
N ASN A 85 -28.48 -13.49 -4.63
CA ASN A 85 -29.67 -14.31 -4.92
C ASN A 85 -29.52 -15.22 -6.14
N GLN A 86 -28.42 -15.14 -6.89
CA GLN A 86 -28.09 -16.12 -7.93
C GLN A 86 -27.70 -17.47 -7.33
N ALA A 87 -27.33 -17.50 -6.05
CA ALA A 87 -27.13 -18.73 -5.29
C ALA A 87 -28.45 -19.29 -4.75
N ALA A 88 -28.54 -20.62 -4.70
CA ALA A 88 -29.69 -21.31 -4.12
C ALA A 88 -29.84 -20.95 -2.63
N ALA A 89 -31.08 -20.95 -2.12
CA ALA A 89 -31.41 -20.57 -0.75
C ALA A 89 -30.59 -21.33 0.33
N ASN A 90 -30.18 -22.56 0.03
CA ASN A 90 -29.43 -23.46 0.93
C ASN A 90 -27.89 -23.34 0.83
N CYS A 91 -27.36 -22.44 0.01
CA CYS A 91 -25.93 -22.21 -0.08
C CYS A 91 -25.38 -21.58 1.21
N ALA A 92 -24.23 -22.05 1.70
CA ALA A 92 -23.58 -21.53 2.91
C ALA A 92 -23.22 -20.04 2.80
N GLY A 93 -22.88 -19.57 1.59
CA GLY A 93 -22.62 -18.16 1.33
C GLY A 93 -23.86 -17.26 1.49
N ARG A 94 -25.08 -17.80 1.42
CA ARG A 94 -26.28 -17.00 1.63
C ARG A 94 -26.41 -16.59 3.10
N GLY A 95 -26.52 -15.29 3.33
CA GLY A 95 -26.60 -14.71 4.67
C GLY A 95 -25.24 -14.48 5.32
N PHE A 96 -24.19 -15.19 4.89
CA PHE A 96 -22.82 -14.91 5.30
C PHE A 96 -22.28 -13.63 4.64
N TYR A 97 -22.38 -13.53 3.31
CA TYR A 97 -21.99 -12.33 2.58
C TYR A 97 -23.13 -11.31 2.61
N THR A 98 -22.94 -10.21 3.33
CA THR A 98 -23.92 -9.13 3.47
C THR A 98 -23.38 -7.82 2.92
N ARG A 99 -24.27 -6.95 2.42
CA ARG A 99 -23.88 -5.62 1.95
C ARG A 99 -23.24 -4.80 3.05
N ALA A 100 -23.74 -4.91 4.28
CA ALA A 100 -23.20 -4.21 5.44
C ALA A 100 -21.73 -4.60 5.69
N ALA A 101 -21.42 -5.90 5.71
CA ALA A 101 -20.04 -6.38 5.87
C ALA A 101 -19.14 -5.93 4.70
N PHE A 102 -19.67 -5.91 3.48
CA PHE A 102 -18.93 -5.37 2.33
C PHE A 102 -18.61 -3.88 2.50
N LEU A 103 -19.57 -3.05 2.89
CA LEU A 103 -19.34 -1.61 3.08
C LEU A 103 -18.43 -1.31 4.26
N ASP A 104 -18.50 -2.12 5.33
CA ASP A 104 -17.56 -2.04 6.45
C ASP A 104 -16.12 -2.29 5.98
N ALA A 105 -15.90 -3.33 5.17
CA ALA A 105 -14.58 -3.61 4.58
C ALA A 105 -14.10 -2.50 3.62
N VAL A 106 -15.00 -1.92 2.82
CA VAL A 106 -14.69 -0.80 1.93
C VAL A 106 -14.29 0.46 2.70
N SER A 107 -14.83 0.68 3.90
CA SER A 107 -14.46 1.84 4.74
C SER A 107 -12.97 1.88 5.10
N SER A 108 -12.32 0.71 5.15
CA SER A 108 -10.88 0.59 5.39
C SER A 108 -10.03 0.75 4.12
N ASN A 109 -10.67 0.84 2.95
CA ASN A 109 -10.02 0.91 1.63
C ASN A 109 -10.61 2.08 0.82
N PRO A 110 -10.35 3.33 1.20
CA PRO A 110 -11.04 4.51 0.65
C PRO A 110 -10.81 4.76 -0.85
N GLN A 111 -9.79 4.14 -1.45
CA GLN A 111 -9.49 4.22 -2.87
C GLN A 111 -10.26 3.20 -3.73
N PHE A 112 -10.85 2.18 -3.11
CA PHE A 112 -11.59 1.15 -3.83
C PHE A 112 -12.84 1.73 -4.48
N GLY A 113 -12.95 1.65 -5.80
CA GLY A 113 -14.11 2.13 -6.55
C GLY A 113 -14.27 3.64 -6.55
N THR A 114 -13.25 4.42 -6.19
CA THR A 114 -13.32 5.89 -6.12
C THR A 114 -12.26 6.60 -6.96
N VAL A 115 -11.36 5.86 -7.59
CA VAL A 115 -10.25 6.38 -8.41
C VAL A 115 -10.58 6.31 -9.90
N GLY A 116 -10.14 7.31 -10.67
CA GLY A 116 -10.34 7.36 -12.13
C GLY A 116 -11.66 8.01 -12.52
N SER A 117 -12.31 7.62 -13.60
CA SER A 117 -13.64 8.08 -13.99
C SER A 117 -14.76 7.33 -13.26
N GLY A 118 -16.00 7.84 -13.29
CA GLY A 118 -17.14 7.12 -12.72
C GLY A 118 -17.39 5.75 -13.37
N ASP A 119 -16.96 5.55 -14.61
CA ASP A 119 -17.00 4.24 -15.27
C ASP A 119 -15.87 3.32 -14.82
N ASP A 120 -14.72 3.87 -14.41
CA ASP A 120 -13.64 3.10 -13.77
C ASP A 120 -14.10 2.56 -12.42
N SER A 121 -14.78 3.39 -11.62
CA SER A 121 -15.42 2.97 -10.36
C SER A 121 -16.37 1.77 -10.54
N LYS A 122 -17.28 1.86 -11.52
CA LYS A 122 -18.22 0.76 -11.82
C LYS A 122 -17.50 -0.49 -12.31
N ARG A 123 -16.45 -0.31 -13.13
CA ARG A 123 -15.67 -1.42 -13.68
C ARG A 123 -14.87 -2.14 -12.59
N GLU A 124 -14.25 -1.40 -11.67
CA GLU A 124 -13.53 -1.97 -10.52
C GLU A 124 -14.48 -2.78 -9.62
N ILE A 125 -15.62 -2.21 -9.26
CA ILE A 125 -16.66 -2.88 -8.46
C ILE A 125 -17.17 -4.14 -9.17
N ALA A 126 -17.45 -4.06 -10.47
CA ALA A 126 -17.89 -5.21 -11.26
C ALA A 126 -16.82 -6.31 -11.33
N ALA A 127 -15.55 -5.94 -11.54
CA ALA A 127 -14.44 -6.88 -11.57
C ALA A 127 -14.24 -7.59 -10.23
N PHE A 128 -14.39 -6.87 -9.12
CA PHE A 128 -14.36 -7.43 -7.77
C PHE A 128 -15.43 -8.51 -7.59
N PHE A 129 -16.70 -8.19 -7.86
CA PHE A 129 -17.79 -9.17 -7.70
C PHE A 129 -17.70 -10.33 -8.70
N ALA A 130 -17.18 -10.10 -9.91
CA ALA A 130 -16.92 -11.17 -10.88
C ALA A 130 -15.90 -12.19 -10.34
N HIS A 131 -14.81 -11.73 -9.72
CA HIS A 131 -13.83 -12.61 -9.10
C HIS A 131 -14.40 -13.29 -7.85
N ALA A 132 -15.03 -12.53 -6.95
CA ALA A 132 -15.61 -13.09 -5.74
C ALA A 132 -16.63 -14.21 -6.05
N THR A 133 -17.51 -14.01 -7.03
CA THR A 133 -18.49 -15.03 -7.46
C THR A 133 -17.83 -16.22 -8.17
N HIS A 134 -16.68 -16.03 -8.83
CA HIS A 134 -15.91 -17.13 -9.40
C HIS A 134 -15.34 -18.03 -8.30
N GLU A 135 -14.65 -17.43 -7.33
CA GLU A 135 -13.98 -18.15 -6.24
C GLU A 135 -14.98 -18.81 -5.28
N THR A 136 -16.12 -18.17 -5.01
CA THR A 136 -17.09 -18.64 -4.01
C THR A 136 -18.19 -19.55 -4.58
N GLY A 137 -18.08 -19.99 -5.83
CA GLY A 137 -19.08 -20.92 -6.40
C GLY A 137 -19.21 -20.93 -7.91
N ARG A 138 -18.17 -20.50 -8.65
CA ARG A 138 -18.09 -20.52 -10.11
C ARG A 138 -19.31 -19.87 -10.77
N LYS A 139 -19.48 -18.56 -10.51
CA LYS A 139 -20.54 -17.62 -10.97
C LYS A 139 -21.63 -17.27 -9.94
N LYS A 140 -21.54 -17.76 -8.71
CA LYS A 140 -22.51 -17.48 -7.64
C LYS A 140 -21.81 -17.59 -6.28
N ILE A 141 -22.35 -16.89 -5.30
CA ILE A 141 -21.80 -16.87 -3.94
C ILE A 141 -22.41 -18.01 -3.13
N CYS A 142 -21.82 -19.21 -3.22
CA CYS A 142 -22.36 -20.42 -2.57
C CYS A 142 -21.51 -20.92 -1.39
N TYR A 143 -20.20 -20.75 -1.44
CA TYR A 143 -19.23 -21.24 -0.46
C TYR A 143 -18.65 -20.09 0.38
N VAL A 144 -18.16 -20.46 1.57
CA VAL A 144 -17.44 -19.61 2.51
C VAL A 144 -16.06 -20.20 2.72
#